data_AF-A0A2E3ZHU2-F1
#
_entry.id   AF-A0A2E3ZHU2-F1
#
_cell.length_a   1.000
_cell.length_b   1.000
_cell.length_c   1.000
_cell.angle_alpha   90.00
_cell.angle_beta   90.00
_cell.angle_gamma   90.00
#
_symmetry.space_group_name_H-M   'P 1'
#
loop_
_entity.id
_entity.type
_entity.pdbx_description
1 polymer ?
#
loop_
_entity_poly.entity_id
_entity_poly.type
_entity_poly.pdbx_seq_one_letter_code
_entity_poly.pdbx_strand_id
1 'polypeptide(L)'
;MSERDEGVSVDGPLQLLKVLLRPDTLPHIVLLVLGTGGLYGYLSITAGSAGYAAIVFTSAMLAYLIIGLIGNNDAMAKMLRASSSSSFLTRIIGPVAIPIAITTILTIVAWSTLGKDEDIRNGWALTLASMFALWSIGQGLALRASASGWASGKDGGKDSPLSEASNWDIRKLMIGAVTSTGIITVIRGIVLPSFSETEPLILQWIAYLIGCTGLLLLAIWLARDAITPMDTSWTRADRRRTHRTGQLLLILSAWHLSSAWSRFTTSESGTMWTEEAVLVIITVISAVWAMTNRNRTKITVVTENTAVFWAIAFGFGYAGSITVMTDLSTELIGNLPLIGLLSKQLGIGSVASTLGIGHVLTALTLLLGFSKGLKRPTNKIGRSVASLEDDLESSKGEKINSGNDNLELSEIISNEEGHEDEGIELLEIEDEIELIEEEDEVELIDES
;
A
#
# COMPACT_ATOMS: atom_id res chain seq x y z
N MET A 1 -1.36 6.18 40.82
CA MET A 1 -1.44 4.84 40.22
C MET A 1 -2.48 4.93 39.12
N SER A 2 -2.04 5.02 37.86
CA SER A 2 -2.90 5.05 36.67
C SER A 2 -2.09 4.37 35.59
N GLU A 3 -2.65 3.29 35.06
CA GLU A 3 -2.06 2.44 34.02
C GLU A 3 -1.48 3.31 32.90
N ARG A 4 -0.15 3.23 32.77
CA ARG A 4 0.50 3.61 31.52
C ARG A 4 0.07 2.54 30.54
N ASP A 5 -0.80 2.92 29.62
CA ASP A 5 -1.14 2.19 28.40
C ASP A 5 0.20 1.73 27.79
N GLU A 6 0.54 0.46 28.03
CA GLU A 6 1.71 -0.17 27.44
C GLU A 6 1.57 0.05 25.94
N GLY A 7 2.60 0.60 25.31
CA GLY A 7 2.58 0.96 23.89
C GLY A 7 2.11 -0.24 23.08
N VAL A 8 0.84 -0.21 22.69
CA VAL A 8 0.21 -1.22 21.86
C VAL A 8 0.99 -1.20 20.57
N SER A 9 1.85 -2.21 20.35
CA SER A 9 2.50 -2.38 19.08
C SER A 9 1.40 -2.41 18.01
N VAL A 10 1.50 -1.53 17.01
CA VAL A 10 0.56 -1.54 15.89
C VAL A 10 0.80 -2.81 15.09
N ASP A 11 0.12 -3.89 15.49
CA ASP A 11 0.27 -5.24 14.94
C ASP A 11 -0.31 -5.34 13.52
N GLY A 12 -1.02 -4.32 13.04
CA GLY A 12 -1.49 -4.25 11.66
C GLY A 12 -2.14 -2.93 11.24
N PRO A 13 -2.36 -2.74 9.92
CA PRO A 13 -2.93 -1.50 9.35
C PRO A 13 -4.34 -1.18 9.85
N LEU A 14 -5.11 -2.19 10.28
CA LEU A 14 -6.45 -1.99 10.86
C LEU A 14 -6.42 -1.37 12.26
N GLN A 15 -5.39 -1.64 13.06
CA GLN A 15 -5.23 -0.97 14.35
C GLN A 15 -4.87 0.50 14.13
N LEU A 16 -4.03 0.79 13.13
CA LEU A 16 -3.74 2.16 12.71
C LEU A 16 -5.00 2.90 12.24
N LEU A 17 -5.87 2.24 11.46
CA LEU A 17 -7.17 2.82 11.08
C LEU A 17 -8.01 3.19 12.31
N LYS A 18 -8.08 2.30 13.31
CA LYS A 18 -8.77 2.56 14.57
C LYS A 18 -8.15 3.73 15.32
N VAL A 19 -6.82 3.87 15.30
CA VAL A 19 -6.10 5.01 15.89
C VAL A 19 -6.43 6.31 15.16
N LEU A 20 -6.45 6.30 13.82
CA LEU A 20 -6.78 7.47 13.01
C LEU A 20 -8.23 7.95 13.23
N LEU A 21 -9.17 7.01 13.35
CA LEU A 21 -10.59 7.27 13.59
C LEU A 21 -10.96 7.47 15.07
N ARG A 22 -9.98 7.64 15.98
CA ARG A 22 -10.29 7.93 17.38
C ARG A 22 -11.08 9.26 17.47
N PRO A 23 -12.07 9.35 18.38
CA PRO A 23 -12.82 10.60 18.60
C PRO A 23 -11.94 11.81 18.93
N ASP A 24 -10.73 11.57 19.43
CA ASP A 24 -9.78 12.61 19.83
C ASP A 24 -9.09 13.29 18.64
N THR A 25 -9.03 12.61 17.48
CA THR A 25 -8.38 13.07 16.24
C THR A 25 -9.38 13.40 15.13
N LEU A 26 -10.63 12.99 15.31
CA LEU A 26 -11.74 13.23 14.37
C LEU A 26 -11.89 14.70 13.94
N PRO A 27 -11.75 15.72 14.81
CA PRO A 27 -11.85 17.12 14.39
C PRO A 27 -10.86 17.49 13.27
N HIS A 28 -9.65 16.93 13.29
CA HIS A 28 -8.66 17.18 12.25
C HIS A 28 -9.03 16.54 10.91
N ILE A 29 -9.63 15.35 10.94
CA ILE A 29 -10.13 14.67 9.73
C ILE A 29 -11.29 15.45 9.14
N VAL A 30 -12.21 15.95 9.98
CA VAL A 30 -13.31 16.81 9.53
C VAL A 30 -12.77 18.10 8.90
N LEU A 31 -11.76 18.73 9.52
CA LEU A 31 -11.08 19.88 8.94
C LEU A 31 -10.43 19.56 7.60
N LEU A 32 -9.82 18.38 7.44
CA LEU A 32 -9.29 17.95 6.15
C LEU A 32 -10.40 17.87 5.10
N VAL A 33 -11.48 17.13 5.37
CA VAL A 33 -12.57 16.92 4.39
C VAL A 33 -13.28 18.22 4.04
N LEU A 34 -13.67 19.01 5.05
CA LEU A 34 -14.35 20.29 4.82
C LEU A 34 -13.41 21.34 4.23
N GLY A 35 -12.14 21.36 4.64
CA GLY A 35 -11.16 22.31 4.15
C GLY A 35 -10.79 22.06 2.70
N THR A 36 -10.51 20.80 2.31
CA THR A 36 -10.18 20.47 0.92
C THR A 36 -11.39 20.59 0.01
N GLY A 37 -12.55 20.06 0.42
CA GLY A 37 -13.79 20.15 -0.35
C GLY A 37 -14.30 21.59 -0.49
N GLY A 38 -14.25 22.36 0.61
CA GLY A 38 -14.65 23.77 0.62
C GLY A 38 -13.74 24.64 -0.24
N LEU A 39 -12.43 24.43 -0.19
CA LEU A 39 -11.48 25.20 -1.00
C LEU A 39 -11.57 24.84 -2.49
N TYR A 40 -11.74 23.55 -2.82
CA TYR A 40 -12.03 23.12 -4.19
C TYR A 40 -13.34 23.75 -4.71
N GLY A 41 -14.41 23.68 -3.90
CA GLY A 41 -15.68 24.31 -4.22
C GLY A 41 -15.56 25.82 -4.43
N TYR A 42 -14.83 26.50 -3.56
CA TYR A 42 -14.54 27.93 -3.71
C TYR A 42 -13.88 28.24 -5.05
N LEU A 43 -12.82 27.51 -5.42
CA LEU A 43 -12.15 27.71 -6.71
C LEU A 43 -13.08 27.51 -7.90
N SER A 44 -13.90 26.44 -7.85
CA SER A 44 -14.84 26.12 -8.92
C SER A 44 -15.90 27.21 -9.14
N ILE A 45 -16.26 27.96 -8.09
CA ILE A 45 -17.28 29.01 -8.14
C ILE A 45 -16.66 30.36 -8.50
N THR A 46 -15.50 30.70 -7.94
CA THR A 46 -14.93 32.05 -8.07
C THR A 46 -13.99 32.22 -9.26
N ALA A 47 -13.78 31.18 -10.08
CA ALA A 47 -12.74 31.14 -11.10
C ALA A 47 -11.38 31.62 -10.53
N GLY A 48 -11.09 31.22 -9.29
CA GLY A 48 -9.91 31.69 -8.58
C GLY A 48 -8.64 31.10 -9.20
N SER A 49 -7.56 31.86 -9.27
CA SER A 49 -6.32 31.36 -9.88
C SER A 49 -5.76 30.14 -9.14
N ALA A 50 -5.34 29.11 -9.88
CA ALA A 50 -4.75 27.86 -9.37
C ALA A 50 -3.66 28.11 -8.33
N GLY A 51 -2.87 29.18 -8.49
CA GLY A 51 -1.79 29.48 -7.56
C GLY A 51 -2.25 30.01 -6.20
N TYR A 52 -3.45 30.57 -6.07
CA TYR A 52 -4.01 30.88 -4.75
C TYR A 52 -4.38 29.62 -3.99
N ALA A 53 -5.02 28.65 -4.66
CA ALA A 53 -5.21 27.32 -4.07
C ALA A 53 -3.87 26.69 -3.68
N ALA A 54 -2.87 26.78 -4.56
CA ALA A 54 -1.56 26.21 -4.30
C ALA A 54 -0.94 26.76 -3.00
N ILE A 55 -1.02 28.08 -2.77
CA ILE A 55 -0.52 28.71 -1.55
C ILE A 55 -1.27 28.20 -0.31
N VAL A 56 -2.62 28.14 -0.36
CA VAL A 56 -3.41 27.72 0.80
C VAL A 56 -3.20 26.23 1.12
N PHE A 57 -3.23 25.36 0.10
CA PHE A 57 -3.00 23.92 0.28
C PHE A 57 -1.58 23.61 0.77
N THR A 58 -0.57 24.27 0.22
CA THR A 58 0.82 24.08 0.68
C THR A 58 1.02 24.59 2.10
N SER A 59 0.38 25.70 2.47
CA SER A 59 0.39 26.23 3.84
C SER A 59 -0.30 25.27 4.82
N ALA A 60 -1.44 24.69 4.45
CA ALA A 60 -2.14 23.70 5.27
C ALA A 60 -1.33 22.40 5.44
N MET A 61 -0.73 21.91 4.35
CA MET A 61 0.19 20.77 4.38
C MET A 61 1.37 21.05 5.33
N LEU A 62 2.07 22.18 5.17
CA LEU A 62 3.20 22.57 6.01
C LEU A 62 2.82 22.75 7.48
N ALA A 63 1.64 23.31 7.77
CA ALA A 63 1.14 23.43 9.13
C ALA A 63 1.03 22.06 9.82
N TYR A 64 0.46 21.06 9.14
CA TYR A 64 0.36 19.71 9.69
C TYR A 64 1.70 18.98 9.76
N LEU A 65 2.66 19.28 8.87
CA LEU A 65 4.04 18.77 8.98
C LEU A 65 4.74 19.33 10.23
N ILE A 66 4.62 20.63 10.49
CA ILE A 66 5.17 21.28 11.70
C ILE A 66 4.54 20.67 12.95
N ILE A 67 3.21 20.49 12.93
CA ILE A 67 2.49 19.84 14.03
C ILE A 67 2.97 18.39 14.22
N GLY A 68 3.21 17.64 13.14
CA GLY A 68 3.75 16.28 13.21
C GLY A 68 5.14 16.21 13.85
N LEU A 69 5.98 17.22 13.62
CA LEU A 69 7.33 17.32 14.21
C LEU A 69 7.30 17.70 15.69
N ILE A 70 6.45 18.64 16.09
CA ILE A 70 6.38 19.17 17.46
C ILE A 70 5.42 18.35 18.33
N GLY A 71 4.52 17.58 17.71
CA GLY A 71 3.43 16.83 18.36
C GLY A 71 3.87 15.72 19.31
N ASN A 72 5.17 15.43 19.41
CA ASN A 72 5.72 14.51 20.40
C ASN A 72 5.90 15.17 21.80
N ASN A 73 5.67 16.48 21.92
CA ASN A 73 5.65 17.17 23.21
C ASN A 73 4.28 17.02 23.89
N ASP A 74 4.25 16.57 25.16
CA ASP A 74 3.03 16.34 25.95
C ASP A 74 2.07 17.54 25.97
N ALA A 75 2.61 18.76 26.07
CA ALA A 75 1.80 19.97 26.07
C ALA A 75 1.07 20.18 24.73
N MET A 76 1.77 19.94 23.61
CA MET A 76 1.18 20.05 22.27
C MET A 76 0.23 18.89 21.99
N ALA A 77 0.60 17.67 22.36
CA ALA A 77 -0.25 16.50 22.23
C ALA A 77 -1.59 16.67 22.97
N LYS A 78 -1.57 17.28 24.15
CA LYS A 78 -2.79 17.59 24.91
C LYS A 78 -3.65 18.66 24.24
N MET A 79 -3.04 19.69 23.66
CA MET A 79 -3.74 20.80 23.02
C MET A 79 -4.34 20.42 21.66
N LEU A 80 -3.73 19.45 20.97
CA LEU A 80 -4.16 18.93 19.68
C LEU A 80 -5.16 17.76 19.79
N ARG A 81 -5.56 17.35 21.00
CA ARG A 81 -6.50 16.25 21.21
C ARG A 81 -7.80 16.74 21.83
N ALA A 82 -8.92 16.22 21.32
CA ALA A 82 -10.26 16.62 21.74
C ALA A 82 -10.57 16.28 23.22
N SER A 83 -9.83 15.35 23.83
CA SER A 83 -10.09 14.80 25.18
C SER A 83 -9.86 15.77 26.34
N SER A 84 -9.29 16.96 26.10
CA SER A 84 -8.98 17.93 27.16
C SER A 84 -10.15 18.83 27.58
N SER A 85 -11.35 18.73 26.97
CA SER A 85 -12.41 19.76 27.14
C SER A 85 -13.80 19.21 27.48
N SER A 86 -14.52 19.92 28.36
CA SER A 86 -15.83 19.53 28.89
C SER A 86 -17.03 19.92 28.02
N SER A 87 -16.87 20.83 27.07
CA SER A 87 -17.94 21.27 26.15
C SER A 87 -17.74 20.72 24.74
N PHE A 88 -18.84 20.38 24.06
CA PHE A 88 -18.85 19.86 22.69
C PHE A 88 -18.18 20.83 21.69
N LEU A 89 -18.41 22.13 21.84
CA LEU A 89 -17.83 23.15 20.95
C LEU A 89 -16.31 23.25 21.11
N THR A 90 -15.82 23.28 22.35
CA THR A 90 -14.38 23.36 22.62
C THR A 90 -13.66 22.05 22.32
N ARG A 91 -14.37 20.93 22.35
CA ARG A 91 -13.88 19.61 21.91
C ARG A 91 -13.65 19.54 20.39
N ILE A 92 -14.44 20.24 19.59
CA ILE A 92 -14.28 20.28 18.12
C ILE A 92 -13.32 21.41 17.70
N ILE A 93 -13.51 22.61 18.23
CA ILE A 93 -12.77 23.81 17.80
C ILE A 93 -11.35 23.84 18.37
N GLY A 94 -11.17 23.39 19.62
CA GLY A 94 -9.88 23.45 20.31
C GLY A 94 -8.73 22.76 19.55
N PRO A 95 -8.89 21.47 19.17
CA PRO A 95 -7.84 20.74 18.44
C PRO A 95 -7.48 21.36 17.09
N VAL A 96 -8.45 21.92 16.37
CA VAL A 96 -8.26 22.47 15.02
C VAL A 96 -7.77 23.92 14.99
N ALA A 97 -7.92 24.66 16.10
CA ALA A 97 -7.56 26.08 16.17
C ALA A 97 -6.07 26.32 15.86
N ILE A 98 -5.18 25.46 16.37
CA ILE A 98 -3.73 25.57 16.12
C ILE A 98 -3.37 25.30 14.66
N PRO A 99 -3.78 24.17 14.05
CA PRO A 99 -3.58 23.96 12.62
C PRO A 99 -4.08 25.11 11.77
N ILE A 100 -5.27 25.64 12.06
CA ILE A 100 -5.83 26.78 11.34
C ILE A 100 -4.96 28.02 11.52
N ALA A 101 -4.58 28.37 12.76
CA ALA A 101 -3.74 29.53 13.03
C ALA A 101 -2.39 29.45 12.30
N ILE A 102 -1.71 28.30 12.37
CA ILE A 102 -0.44 28.08 11.66
C ILE A 102 -0.66 28.17 10.15
N THR A 103 -1.71 27.54 9.61
CA THR A 103 -2.06 27.61 8.19
C THR A 103 -2.29 29.05 7.75
N THR A 104 -3.04 29.85 8.52
CA THR A 104 -3.32 31.26 8.22
C THR A 104 -2.03 32.08 8.24
N ILE A 105 -1.18 31.91 9.25
CA ILE A 105 0.11 32.61 9.33
C ILE A 105 0.98 32.26 8.12
N LEU A 106 1.14 30.97 7.80
CA LEU A 106 1.91 30.52 6.65
C LEU A 106 1.33 31.04 5.33
N THR A 107 0.00 31.05 5.20
CA THR A 107 -0.70 31.60 4.03
C THR A 107 -0.42 33.10 3.87
N ILE A 108 -0.48 33.88 4.95
CA ILE A 108 -0.20 35.33 4.92
C ILE A 108 1.26 35.59 4.54
N VAL A 109 2.19 34.82 5.11
CA VAL A 109 3.62 34.93 4.80
C VAL A 109 3.86 34.57 3.33
N ALA A 110 3.35 33.43 2.87
CA ALA A 110 3.46 32.96 1.50
C ALA A 110 2.80 33.93 0.52
N TRP A 111 1.65 34.51 0.87
CA TRP A 111 1.01 35.56 0.09
C TRP A 111 1.88 36.80 -0.04
N SER A 112 2.47 37.26 1.06
CA SER A 112 3.32 38.45 1.07
C SER A 112 4.61 38.29 0.27
N THR A 113 5.13 37.06 0.15
CA THR A 113 6.38 36.75 -0.56
C THR A 113 6.15 36.30 -2.00
N LEU A 114 5.21 35.40 -2.23
CA LEU A 114 4.95 34.73 -3.52
C LEU A 114 3.73 35.30 -4.25
N GLY A 115 2.75 35.86 -3.53
CA GLY A 115 1.45 36.24 -4.08
C GLY A 115 1.41 37.53 -4.92
N LYS A 116 2.49 38.32 -4.90
CA LYS A 116 2.57 39.62 -5.60
C LYS A 116 2.86 39.50 -7.10
N ASP A 117 3.53 38.43 -7.52
CA ASP A 117 3.91 38.18 -8.91
C ASP A 117 3.12 36.98 -9.45
N GLU A 118 2.48 37.17 -10.60
CA GLU A 118 1.67 36.14 -11.25
C GLU A 118 2.51 34.97 -11.77
N ASP A 119 3.71 35.23 -12.29
CA ASP A 119 4.59 34.18 -12.83
C ASP A 119 5.10 33.28 -11.70
N ILE A 120 5.46 33.87 -10.55
CA ILE A 120 5.88 33.12 -9.35
C ILE A 120 4.73 32.29 -8.81
N ARG A 121 3.52 32.85 -8.77
CA ARG A 121 2.31 32.16 -8.32
C ARG A 121 1.97 30.97 -9.22
N ASN A 122 2.08 31.13 -10.53
CA ASN A 122 1.86 30.06 -11.51
C ASN A 122 2.97 28.99 -11.44
N GLY A 123 4.22 29.39 -11.22
CA GLY A 123 5.32 28.45 -10.94
C GLY A 123 5.10 27.62 -9.67
N TRP A 124 4.55 28.23 -8.63
CA TRP A 124 4.18 27.52 -7.40
C TRP A 124 3.03 26.54 -7.62
N ALA A 125 2.02 26.94 -8.38
CA ALA A 125 0.94 26.06 -8.82
C ALA A 125 1.47 24.84 -9.58
N LEU A 126 2.37 25.07 -10.54
CA LEU A 126 3.01 24.00 -11.30
C LEU A 126 3.85 23.07 -10.43
N THR A 127 4.54 23.61 -9.42
CA THR A 127 5.30 22.82 -8.45
C THR A 127 4.38 21.89 -7.66
N LEU A 128 3.27 22.42 -7.13
CA LEU A 128 2.29 21.62 -6.39
C LEU A 128 1.60 20.58 -7.29
N ALA A 129 1.25 20.96 -8.53
CA ALA A 129 0.70 20.04 -9.51
C ALA A 129 1.69 18.92 -9.86
N SER A 130 2.97 19.23 -10.08
CA SER A 130 4.01 18.22 -10.34
C SER A 130 4.15 17.24 -9.16
N MET A 131 3.86 17.69 -7.94
CA MET A 131 3.86 16.83 -6.76
C MET A 131 2.79 15.74 -6.83
N PHE A 132 1.72 15.91 -7.60
CA PHE A 132 0.72 14.85 -7.88
C PHE A 132 1.36 13.56 -8.42
N ALA A 133 2.31 13.69 -9.36
CA ALA A 133 3.02 12.54 -9.90
C ALA A 133 3.89 11.87 -8.83
N LEU A 134 4.56 12.67 -7.99
CA LEU A 134 5.34 12.16 -6.86
C LEU A 134 4.45 11.45 -5.83
N TRP A 135 3.26 11.97 -5.55
CA TRP A 135 2.30 11.35 -4.65
C TRP A 135 1.78 10.02 -5.21
N SER A 136 1.48 9.95 -6.50
CA SER A 136 1.03 8.72 -7.16
C SER A 136 2.11 7.63 -7.11
N ILE A 137 3.36 7.98 -7.38
CA ILE A 137 4.51 7.07 -7.22
C ILE A 137 4.68 6.69 -5.74
N GLY A 138 4.60 7.65 -4.83
CA GLY A 138 4.67 7.46 -3.39
C GLY A 138 3.63 6.48 -2.87
N GLN A 139 2.38 6.58 -3.35
CA GLN A 139 1.28 5.65 -3.04
C GLN A 139 1.61 4.22 -3.48
N GLY A 140 2.13 4.04 -4.70
CA GLY A 140 2.55 2.72 -5.18
C GLY A 140 3.69 2.12 -4.35
N LEU A 141 4.68 2.94 -3.99
CA LEU A 141 5.79 2.51 -3.11
C LEU A 141 5.32 2.16 -1.70
N ALA A 142 4.38 2.93 -1.15
CA ALA A 142 3.78 2.73 0.16
C ALA A 142 2.96 1.44 0.23
N LEU A 143 2.07 1.22 -0.73
CA LEU A 143 1.29 -0.02 -0.86
C LEU A 143 2.21 -1.24 -0.95
N ARG A 144 3.30 -1.14 -1.73
CA ARG A 144 4.28 -2.23 -1.84
C ARG A 144 5.02 -2.51 -0.53
N ALA A 145 5.46 -1.45 0.15
CA ALA A 145 6.11 -1.60 1.46
C ALA A 145 5.14 -2.19 2.50
N SER A 146 3.88 -1.77 2.45
CA SER A 146 2.82 -2.29 3.31
C SER A 146 2.53 -3.78 3.06
N ALA A 147 2.34 -4.16 1.79
CA ALA A 147 2.09 -5.55 1.40
C ALA A 147 3.24 -6.49 1.79
N SER A 148 4.49 -6.08 1.54
CA SER A 148 5.66 -6.89 1.89
C SER A 148 5.89 -6.98 3.40
N GLY A 149 5.59 -5.91 4.16
CA GLY A 149 5.62 -5.91 5.62
C GLY A 149 4.55 -6.81 6.23
N TRP A 150 3.30 -6.72 5.77
CA TRP A 150 2.19 -7.51 6.28
C TRP A 150 2.41 -9.00 6.08
N ALA A 151 2.89 -9.40 4.91
CA ALA A 151 3.21 -10.79 4.61
C ALA A 151 4.43 -11.33 5.41
N SER A 152 5.21 -10.46 6.06
CA SER A 152 6.34 -10.86 6.94
C SER A 152 5.91 -11.15 8.38
N GLY A 153 4.73 -10.68 8.80
CA GLY A 153 4.43 -10.44 10.21
C GLY A 153 4.08 -11.65 11.09
N LYS A 154 4.03 -12.88 10.56
CA LYS A 154 3.60 -14.06 11.35
C LYS A 154 4.35 -15.37 11.05
N ASP A 155 5.14 -15.43 9.99
CA ASP A 155 5.80 -16.67 9.60
C ASP A 155 7.25 -16.64 10.11
N GLY A 156 7.43 -17.08 11.36
CA GLY A 156 8.74 -17.30 11.99
C GLY A 156 9.54 -18.37 11.23
N GLY A 157 10.27 -17.95 10.21
CA GLY A 157 11.07 -18.82 9.34
C GLY A 157 12.37 -19.33 9.94
N LYS A 158 12.43 -19.62 11.24
CA LYS A 158 13.63 -20.21 11.83
C LYS A 158 13.70 -21.74 11.61
N ASP A 159 12.55 -22.42 11.50
CA ASP A 159 12.49 -23.89 11.45
C ASP A 159 11.71 -24.45 10.24
N SER A 160 11.35 -23.62 9.25
CA SER A 160 10.63 -24.10 8.08
C SER A 160 11.56 -24.83 7.10
N PRO A 161 11.19 -26.02 6.59
CA PRO A 161 12.05 -26.79 5.71
C PRO A 161 12.31 -26.04 4.40
N LEU A 162 13.46 -26.36 3.79
CA LEU A 162 13.78 -25.92 2.45
C LEU A 162 12.69 -26.36 1.46
N SER A 163 12.50 -25.54 0.45
CA SER A 163 11.47 -25.70 -0.55
C SER A 163 12.06 -25.32 -1.90
N GLU A 164 12.13 -26.29 -2.80
CA GLU A 164 12.46 -26.01 -4.18
C GLU A 164 11.35 -25.15 -4.81
N ALA A 165 11.78 -24.11 -5.53
CA ALA A 165 10.89 -23.25 -6.28
C ALA A 165 10.45 -23.99 -7.55
N SER A 166 9.14 -24.04 -7.80
CA SER A 166 8.59 -24.77 -8.94
C SER A 166 7.98 -23.81 -9.96
N ASN A 167 7.95 -24.21 -11.23
CA ASN A 167 7.15 -23.54 -12.27
C ASN A 167 5.67 -23.41 -11.87
N TRP A 168 5.18 -24.26 -10.96
CA TRP A 168 3.85 -24.16 -10.37
C TRP A 168 3.63 -22.86 -9.59
N ASP A 169 4.68 -22.29 -8.98
CA ASP A 169 4.58 -21.04 -8.22
C ASP A 169 4.29 -19.85 -9.14
N ILE A 170 4.94 -19.79 -10.31
CA ILE A 170 4.63 -18.80 -11.34
C ILE A 170 3.20 -19.00 -11.85
N ARG A 171 2.80 -20.24 -12.16
CA ARG A 171 1.44 -20.54 -12.64
C ARG A 171 0.35 -20.13 -11.65
N LYS A 172 0.56 -20.33 -10.36
CA LYS A 172 -0.37 -19.86 -9.31
C LYS A 172 -0.57 -18.35 -9.35
N LEU A 173 0.52 -17.58 -9.48
CA LEU A 173 0.41 -16.12 -9.59
C LEU A 173 -0.27 -15.68 -10.89
N MET A 174 -0.06 -16.40 -12.00
CA MET A 174 -0.74 -16.13 -13.27
C MET A 174 -2.26 -16.38 -13.15
N ILE A 175 -2.66 -17.52 -12.55
CA ILE A 175 -4.06 -17.81 -12.24
C ILE A 175 -4.61 -16.73 -11.29
N GLY A 176 -3.82 -16.34 -10.31
CA GLY A 176 -4.14 -15.27 -9.37
C GLY A 176 -4.36 -13.91 -10.04
N ALA A 177 -3.59 -13.57 -11.08
CA ALA A 177 -3.77 -12.34 -11.86
C ALA A 177 -5.10 -12.38 -12.65
N VAL A 178 -5.37 -13.48 -13.36
CA VAL A 178 -6.64 -13.67 -14.10
C VAL A 178 -7.83 -13.60 -13.14
N THR A 179 -7.74 -14.29 -12.00
CA THR A 179 -8.79 -14.31 -10.98
C THR A 179 -9.01 -12.92 -10.39
N SER A 180 -7.95 -12.16 -10.10
CA SER A 180 -8.07 -10.80 -9.55
C SER A 180 -8.76 -9.86 -10.52
N THR A 181 -8.33 -9.84 -11.78
CA THR A 181 -8.97 -9.02 -12.81
C THR A 181 -10.41 -9.46 -13.03
N GLY A 182 -10.69 -10.77 -13.08
CA GLY A 182 -12.04 -11.32 -13.22
C GLY A 182 -12.97 -10.88 -12.09
N ILE A 183 -12.56 -11.02 -10.82
CA ILE A 183 -13.34 -10.59 -9.66
C ILE A 183 -13.68 -9.10 -9.74
N ILE A 184 -12.68 -8.25 -10.02
CA ILE A 184 -12.89 -6.80 -10.15
C ILE A 184 -13.86 -6.48 -11.29
N THR A 185 -13.76 -7.21 -12.40
CA THR A 185 -14.64 -7.06 -13.56
C THR A 185 -16.09 -7.41 -13.20
N VAL A 186 -16.30 -8.52 -12.51
CA VAL A 186 -17.64 -8.95 -12.05
C VAL A 186 -18.23 -7.93 -11.08
N ILE A 187 -17.45 -7.48 -10.09
CA ILE A 187 -17.90 -6.45 -9.14
C ILE A 187 -18.33 -5.19 -9.90
N ARG A 188 -17.54 -4.74 -10.87
CA ARG A 188 -17.87 -3.56 -11.67
C ARG A 188 -19.09 -3.77 -12.58
N GLY A 189 -19.22 -4.93 -13.20
CA GLY A 189 -20.34 -5.25 -14.06
C GLY A 189 -21.67 -5.38 -13.30
N ILE A 190 -21.65 -5.77 -12.03
CA ILE A 190 -22.83 -5.79 -11.17
C ILE A 190 -23.21 -4.36 -10.72
N VAL A 191 -22.21 -3.53 -10.41
CA VAL A 191 -22.40 -2.17 -9.86
C VAL A 191 -22.74 -1.13 -10.96
N LEU A 192 -22.26 -1.33 -12.18
CA LEU A 192 -22.58 -0.49 -13.34
C LEU A 192 -23.65 -1.21 -14.18
N PRO A 193 -24.92 -0.74 -14.17
CA PRO A 193 -26.00 -1.38 -14.93
C PRO A 193 -25.76 -1.10 -16.42
N SER A 194 -24.96 -1.93 -17.06
CA SER A 194 -24.65 -1.75 -18.49
C SER A 194 -24.46 -3.06 -19.26
N PHE A 195 -24.74 -4.24 -18.73
CA PHE A 195 -24.80 -5.47 -19.56
C PHE A 195 -25.94 -5.49 -20.60
N SER A 196 -26.59 -4.35 -20.86
CA SER A 196 -27.63 -4.16 -21.85
C SER A 196 -27.04 -3.87 -23.24
N GLU A 197 -26.94 -4.92 -24.05
CA GLU A 197 -26.99 -5.00 -25.52
C GLU A 197 -26.64 -3.75 -26.34
N THR A 198 -25.39 -3.32 -26.28
CA THR A 198 -24.79 -2.57 -27.40
C THR A 198 -23.42 -3.17 -27.72
N GLU A 199 -23.25 -3.66 -28.95
CA GLU A 199 -22.00 -4.21 -29.51
C GLU A 199 -20.71 -3.40 -29.19
N PRO A 200 -20.69 -2.05 -29.12
CA PRO A 200 -19.49 -1.31 -28.70
C PRO A 200 -19.06 -1.55 -27.24
N LEU A 201 -19.96 -1.98 -26.35
CA LEU A 201 -19.66 -2.12 -24.93
C LEU A 201 -18.90 -3.43 -24.64
N ILE A 202 -19.29 -4.53 -25.27
CA ILE A 202 -18.63 -5.85 -25.08
C ILE A 202 -17.16 -5.76 -25.52
N LEU A 203 -16.89 -5.11 -26.65
CA LEU A 203 -15.53 -4.93 -27.15
C LEU A 203 -14.64 -4.10 -26.21
N GLN A 204 -15.22 -3.09 -25.54
CA GLN A 204 -14.51 -2.32 -24.51
C GLN A 204 -14.17 -3.18 -23.28
N TRP A 205 -15.09 -4.01 -22.81
CA TRP A 205 -14.83 -4.93 -21.69
C TRP A 205 -13.80 -6.01 -22.03
N ILE A 206 -13.82 -6.53 -23.26
CA ILE A 206 -12.78 -7.46 -23.75
C ILE A 206 -11.42 -6.77 -23.80
N ALA A 207 -11.35 -5.56 -24.38
CA ALA A 207 -10.11 -4.78 -24.44
C ALA A 207 -9.57 -4.48 -23.02
N TYR A 208 -10.44 -4.14 -22.09
CA TYR A 208 -10.11 -3.94 -20.68
C TYR A 208 -9.54 -5.22 -20.04
N LEU A 209 -10.20 -6.37 -20.21
CA LEU A 209 -9.75 -7.65 -19.66
C LEU A 209 -8.39 -8.07 -20.22
N ILE A 210 -8.21 -7.96 -21.54
CA ILE A 210 -6.95 -8.28 -22.21
C ILE A 210 -5.84 -7.32 -21.76
N GLY A 211 -6.10 -6.01 -21.76
CA GLY A 211 -5.11 -5.01 -21.37
C GLY A 211 -4.68 -5.15 -19.91
N CYS A 212 -5.63 -5.26 -18.99
CA CYS A 212 -5.33 -5.35 -17.56
C CYS A 212 -4.65 -6.67 -17.20
N THR A 213 -5.20 -7.78 -17.67
CA THR A 213 -4.60 -9.10 -17.43
C THR A 213 -3.24 -9.18 -18.10
N GLY A 214 -3.11 -8.74 -19.35
CA GLY A 214 -1.85 -8.75 -20.09
C GLY A 214 -0.73 -7.99 -19.37
N LEU A 215 -1.00 -6.81 -18.83
CA LEU A 215 -0.01 -6.04 -18.05
C LEU A 215 0.41 -6.74 -16.75
N LEU A 216 -0.52 -7.42 -16.06
CA LEU A 216 -0.21 -8.20 -14.87
C LEU A 216 0.62 -9.44 -15.19
N LEU A 217 0.26 -10.18 -16.24
CA LEU A 217 1.01 -11.35 -16.71
C LEU A 217 2.41 -10.96 -17.17
N LEU A 218 2.55 -9.80 -17.84
CA LEU A 218 3.85 -9.24 -18.20
C LEU A 218 4.70 -8.93 -16.96
N ALA A 219 4.11 -8.33 -15.92
CA ALA A 219 4.83 -8.05 -14.67
C ALA A 219 5.29 -9.34 -13.96
N ILE A 220 4.46 -10.39 -13.96
CA ILE A 220 4.86 -11.71 -13.44
C ILE A 220 6.01 -12.29 -14.25
N TRP A 221 5.91 -12.23 -15.59
CA TRP A 221 6.95 -12.73 -16.49
C TRP A 221 8.28 -12.01 -16.28
N LEU A 222 8.27 -10.68 -16.17
CA LEU A 222 9.46 -9.87 -15.85
C LEU A 222 10.02 -10.15 -14.45
N ALA A 223 9.19 -10.62 -13.52
CA ALA A 223 9.59 -10.93 -12.15
C ALA A 223 9.88 -12.42 -11.91
N ARG A 224 9.93 -13.26 -12.96
CA ARG A 224 10.15 -14.72 -12.83
C ARG A 224 11.36 -15.06 -11.96
N ASP A 225 12.46 -14.33 -12.13
CA ASP A 225 13.72 -14.58 -11.41
C ASP A 225 13.62 -14.23 -9.92
N ALA A 226 12.66 -13.39 -9.53
CA ALA A 226 12.38 -13.06 -8.13
C ALA A 226 11.36 -14.01 -7.48
N ILE A 227 10.52 -14.70 -8.28
CA ILE A 227 9.53 -15.67 -7.82
C ILE A 227 10.17 -17.04 -7.65
N THR A 228 10.98 -17.45 -8.62
CA THR A 228 11.72 -18.72 -8.62
C THR A 228 13.22 -18.42 -8.75
N PRO A 229 13.88 -17.93 -7.68
CA PRO A 229 15.32 -17.75 -7.72
C PRO A 229 16.00 -19.12 -7.89
N MET A 230 17.11 -19.15 -8.63
CA MET A 230 17.92 -20.35 -8.85
C MET A 230 18.67 -20.83 -7.58
N ASP A 231 18.59 -20.04 -6.51
CA ASP A 231 19.12 -20.34 -5.19
C ASP A 231 18.17 -21.32 -4.46
N THR A 232 18.71 -22.44 -3.98
CA THR A 232 17.98 -23.53 -3.29
C THR A 232 17.74 -23.27 -1.80
N SER A 233 18.04 -22.07 -1.29
CA SER A 233 17.93 -21.69 0.12
C SER A 233 16.53 -21.21 0.54
N TRP A 234 15.56 -21.23 -0.37
CA TRP A 234 14.20 -20.81 -0.07
C TRP A 234 13.51 -21.76 0.91
N THR A 235 12.94 -21.20 1.96
CA THR A 235 12.11 -21.96 2.89
C THR A 235 10.65 -21.98 2.45
N ARG A 236 9.87 -22.96 2.94
CA ARG A 236 8.40 -22.96 2.73
C ARG A 236 7.73 -21.66 3.21
N ALA A 237 8.24 -21.04 4.27
CA ALA A 237 7.74 -19.78 4.81
C ALA A 237 8.01 -18.61 3.85
N ASP A 238 9.23 -18.52 3.31
CA ASP A 238 9.61 -17.50 2.31
C ASP A 238 8.74 -17.64 1.05
N ARG A 239 8.51 -18.86 0.56
CA ARG A 239 7.61 -19.11 -0.59
C ARG A 239 6.19 -18.65 -0.32
N ARG A 240 5.63 -18.97 0.85
CA ARG A 240 4.27 -18.55 1.25
C ARG A 240 4.16 -17.03 1.36
N ARG A 241 5.17 -16.37 1.90
CA ARG A 241 5.25 -14.91 1.96
C ARG A 241 5.30 -14.29 0.56
N THR A 242 6.13 -14.81 -0.34
CA THR A 242 6.23 -14.35 -1.73
C THR A 242 4.88 -14.47 -2.43
N HIS A 243 4.19 -15.59 -2.28
CA HIS A 243 2.85 -15.78 -2.85
C HIS A 243 1.83 -14.80 -2.30
N ARG A 244 1.76 -14.65 -0.97
CA ARG A 244 0.84 -13.69 -0.33
C ARG A 244 1.12 -12.26 -0.77
N THR A 245 2.39 -11.87 -0.79
CA THR A 245 2.82 -10.52 -1.21
C THR A 245 2.52 -10.31 -2.69
N GLY A 246 2.89 -11.26 -3.54
CA GLY A 246 2.65 -11.21 -4.98
C GLY A 246 1.18 -11.11 -5.30
N GLN A 247 0.33 -11.95 -4.69
CA GLN A 247 -1.10 -11.89 -4.89
C GLN A 247 -1.71 -10.55 -4.47
N LEU A 248 -1.31 -10.00 -3.33
CA LEU A 248 -1.76 -8.68 -2.90
C LEU A 248 -1.34 -7.57 -3.87
N LEU A 249 -0.09 -7.58 -4.33
CA LEU A 249 0.39 -6.59 -5.29
C LEU A 249 -0.34 -6.70 -6.63
N LEU A 250 -0.70 -7.91 -7.06
CA LEU A 250 -1.49 -8.13 -8.28
C LEU A 250 -2.92 -7.60 -8.12
N ILE A 251 -3.59 -7.90 -7.00
CA ILE A 251 -4.93 -7.37 -6.70
C ILE A 251 -4.93 -5.84 -6.68
N LEU A 252 -3.96 -5.23 -5.97
CA LEU A 252 -3.84 -3.77 -5.90
C LEU A 252 -3.54 -3.16 -7.27
N SER A 253 -2.65 -3.76 -8.05
CA SER A 253 -2.34 -3.29 -9.40
C SER A 253 -3.54 -3.40 -10.33
N ALA A 254 -4.27 -4.53 -10.27
CA ALA A 254 -5.49 -4.75 -11.03
C ALA A 254 -6.57 -3.72 -10.66
N TRP A 255 -6.74 -3.44 -9.36
CA TRP A 255 -7.71 -2.44 -8.89
C TRP A 255 -7.35 -1.04 -9.38
N HIS A 256 -6.10 -0.60 -9.23
CA HIS A 256 -5.68 0.72 -9.74
C HIS A 256 -5.83 0.81 -11.27
N LEU A 257 -5.48 -0.22 -12.02
CA LEU A 257 -5.60 -0.20 -13.48
C LEU A 257 -7.07 -0.19 -13.93
N SER A 258 -7.93 -0.93 -13.22
CA SER A 258 -9.38 -0.93 -13.41
C SER A 258 -10.02 0.41 -13.06
N SER A 259 -9.57 1.01 -11.96
CA SER A 259 -9.93 2.36 -11.54
C SER A 259 -9.60 3.36 -12.64
N ALA A 260 -8.36 3.35 -13.15
CA ALA A 260 -7.94 4.20 -14.26
C ALA A 260 -8.80 4.02 -15.52
N TRP A 261 -9.02 2.77 -15.94
CA TRP A 261 -9.86 2.46 -17.09
C TRP A 261 -11.26 3.08 -16.96
N SER A 262 -11.89 2.92 -15.80
CA SER A 262 -13.21 3.49 -15.52
C SER A 262 -13.22 5.01 -15.63
N ARG A 263 -12.16 5.70 -15.20
CA ARG A 263 -12.09 7.18 -15.27
C ARG A 263 -11.91 7.72 -16.69
N PHE A 264 -11.42 6.89 -17.61
CA PHE A 264 -11.22 7.28 -19.01
C PHE A 264 -12.36 6.84 -19.94
N THR A 265 -13.17 5.85 -19.53
CA THR A 265 -14.16 5.22 -20.42
C THR A 265 -15.60 5.38 -19.96
N THR A 266 -15.82 5.64 -18.68
CA THR A 266 -17.16 5.77 -18.09
C THR A 266 -17.40 7.21 -17.65
N SER A 267 -18.66 7.65 -17.69
CA SER A 267 -19.07 8.93 -17.09
C SER A 267 -18.92 8.92 -15.57
N GLU A 268 -18.75 10.11 -14.98
CA GLU A 268 -18.65 10.26 -13.53
C GLU A 268 -19.92 9.74 -12.84
N SER A 269 -19.74 8.88 -11.84
CA SER A 269 -20.82 8.27 -11.08
C SER A 269 -20.51 8.32 -9.58
N GLY A 270 -21.55 8.31 -8.74
CA GLY A 270 -21.38 8.30 -7.28
C GLY A 270 -20.51 7.13 -6.78
N THR A 271 -20.60 5.97 -7.44
CA THR A 271 -19.80 4.78 -7.13
C THR A 271 -18.31 5.00 -7.39
N MET A 272 -17.94 5.76 -8.42
CA MET A 272 -16.56 6.12 -8.72
C MET A 272 -15.93 6.98 -7.62
N TRP A 273 -16.67 7.93 -7.04
CA TRP A 273 -16.21 8.73 -5.91
C TRP A 273 -16.04 7.91 -4.63
N THR A 274 -16.93 6.94 -4.40
CA THR A 274 -16.77 6.01 -3.26
C THR A 274 -15.55 5.11 -3.42
N GLU A 275 -15.27 4.63 -4.64
CA GLU A 275 -14.06 3.85 -4.93
C GLU A 275 -12.79 4.69 -4.69
N GLU A 276 -12.77 5.93 -5.15
CA GLU A 276 -11.66 6.86 -4.91
C GLU A 276 -11.39 7.00 -3.41
N ALA A 277 -12.43 7.28 -2.63
CA ALA A 277 -12.31 7.42 -1.17
C ALA A 277 -11.72 6.15 -0.53
N VAL A 278 -12.16 4.97 -0.95
CA VAL A 278 -11.64 3.69 -0.45
C VAL A 278 -10.16 3.51 -0.81
N LEU A 279 -9.77 3.77 -2.06
CA LEU A 279 -8.38 3.63 -2.51
C LEU A 279 -7.45 4.64 -1.81
N VAL A 280 -7.90 5.88 -1.62
CA VAL A 280 -7.15 6.90 -0.85
C VAL A 280 -6.98 6.46 0.60
N ILE A 281 -8.03 5.95 1.25
CA ILE A 281 -7.94 5.47 2.64
C ILE A 281 -6.94 4.31 2.74
N ILE A 282 -7.03 3.31 1.86
CA ILE A 282 -6.12 2.15 1.84
C ILE A 282 -4.66 2.60 1.63
N THR A 283 -4.42 3.52 0.70
CA THR A 283 -3.07 4.02 0.39
C THR A 283 -2.49 4.84 1.55
N VAL A 284 -3.26 5.76 2.13
CA VAL A 284 -2.82 6.58 3.28
C VAL A 284 -2.48 5.71 4.48
N ILE A 285 -3.35 4.76 4.84
CA ILE A 285 -3.11 3.85 5.96
C ILE A 285 -1.87 2.99 5.69
N SER A 286 -1.74 2.48 4.47
CA SER A 286 -0.58 1.70 4.06
C SER A 286 0.72 2.49 4.14
N ALA A 287 0.71 3.76 3.74
CA ALA A 287 1.87 4.65 3.83
C ALA A 287 2.27 4.92 5.27
N VAL A 288 1.31 5.32 6.10
CA VAL A 288 1.56 5.63 7.52
C VAL A 288 1.97 4.37 8.28
N TRP A 289 1.37 3.22 7.99
CA TRP A 289 1.77 1.94 8.56
C TRP A 289 3.19 1.54 8.14
N ALA A 290 3.52 1.66 6.85
CA ALA A 290 4.86 1.39 6.37
C ALA A 290 5.91 2.32 7.01
N MET A 291 5.59 3.59 7.24
CA MET A 291 6.49 4.54 7.91
C MET A 291 6.66 4.25 9.40
N THR A 292 5.57 3.91 10.10
CA THR A 292 5.61 3.61 11.55
C THR A 292 6.30 2.27 11.84
N ASN A 293 6.05 1.23 11.04
CA ASN A 293 6.60 -0.11 11.28
C ASN A 293 8.05 -0.27 10.77
N ARG A 294 8.47 0.48 9.74
CA ARG A 294 9.85 0.43 9.21
C ARG A 294 10.87 1.13 10.11
N ASN A 295 10.42 1.90 11.10
CA ASN A 295 11.27 2.81 11.88
C ASN A 295 11.91 2.17 13.13
N ARG A 296 12.44 0.95 13.01
CA ARG A 296 13.21 0.29 14.09
C ARG A 296 14.65 0.82 14.24
N THR A 297 15.02 1.91 13.56
CA THR A 297 16.37 2.50 13.61
C THR A 297 16.34 4.00 13.94
N LYS A 298 16.71 4.33 15.18
CA LYS A 298 17.24 5.58 15.79
C LYS A 298 16.74 7.00 15.40
N ILE A 299 15.93 7.23 14.35
CA ILE A 299 15.38 8.55 14.02
C ILE A 299 13.85 8.46 13.86
N THR A 300 13.13 8.62 14.98
CA THR A 300 11.67 8.51 15.05
C THR A 300 10.97 9.81 14.65
N VAL A 301 10.98 10.15 13.35
CA VAL A 301 10.24 11.32 12.82
C VAL A 301 8.72 11.07 12.79
N VAL A 302 8.29 9.82 12.57
CA VAL A 302 6.89 9.40 12.57
C VAL A 302 6.68 8.42 13.71
N THR A 303 5.89 8.81 14.70
CA THR A 303 5.47 7.96 15.82
C THR A 303 3.98 7.66 15.70
N GLU A 304 3.49 6.65 16.42
CA GLU A 304 2.05 6.34 16.44
C GLU A 304 1.19 7.55 16.86
N ASN A 305 1.70 8.36 17.78
CA ASN A 305 1.02 9.55 18.29
C ASN A 305 0.98 10.71 17.28
N THR A 306 1.94 10.80 16.36
CA THR A 306 2.01 11.88 15.34
C THR A 306 1.54 11.43 13.97
N ALA A 307 1.36 10.13 13.76
CA ALA A 307 0.93 9.49 12.51
C ALA A 307 -0.29 10.15 11.86
N VAL A 308 -1.27 10.57 12.69
CA VAL A 308 -2.48 11.27 12.22
C VAL A 308 -2.13 12.59 11.54
N PHE A 309 -1.22 13.38 12.11
CA PHE A 309 -0.86 14.67 11.55
C PHE A 309 -0.09 14.52 10.23
N TRP A 310 0.77 13.51 10.12
CA TRP A 310 1.42 13.14 8.86
C TRP A 310 0.41 12.71 7.79
N ALA A 311 -0.60 11.91 8.16
CA ALA A 311 -1.67 11.50 7.27
C ALA A 311 -2.47 12.70 6.73
N ILE A 312 -2.73 13.69 7.58
CA ILE A 312 -3.51 14.89 7.21
C ILE A 312 -2.67 15.86 6.38
N ALA A 313 -1.39 16.02 6.68
CA ALA A 313 -0.46 16.76 5.81
C ALA A 313 -0.46 16.16 4.40
N PHE A 314 -0.34 14.84 4.29
CA PHE A 314 -0.45 14.13 3.02
C PHE A 314 -1.80 14.39 2.35
N GLY A 315 -2.91 14.35 3.10
CA GLY A 315 -4.26 14.64 2.58
C GLY A 315 -4.36 16.03 1.93
N PHE A 316 -3.88 17.07 2.60
CA PHE A 316 -3.88 18.43 2.04
C PHE A 316 -2.97 18.57 0.82
N GLY A 317 -1.78 17.96 0.86
CA GLY A 317 -0.85 17.96 -0.27
C GLY A 317 -1.41 17.25 -1.49
N TYR A 318 -2.04 16.09 -1.30
CA TYR A 318 -2.67 15.30 -2.35
C TYR A 318 -3.88 16.02 -2.95
N ALA A 319 -4.85 16.43 -2.12
CA ALA A 319 -6.05 17.12 -2.58
C ALA A 319 -5.72 18.46 -3.27
N GLY A 320 -4.72 19.19 -2.74
CA GLY A 320 -4.23 20.42 -3.37
C GLY A 320 -3.57 20.17 -4.72
N SER A 321 -2.76 19.12 -4.84
CA SER A 321 -2.13 18.75 -6.11
C SER A 321 -3.15 18.35 -7.18
N ILE A 322 -4.23 17.66 -6.82
CA ILE A 322 -5.33 17.34 -7.75
C ILE A 322 -6.06 18.61 -8.15
N THR A 323 -6.46 19.44 -7.19
CA THR A 323 -7.22 20.67 -7.44
C THR A 323 -6.48 21.56 -8.44
N VAL A 324 -5.19 21.80 -8.21
CA VAL A 324 -4.36 22.64 -9.07
C VAL A 324 -4.04 21.96 -10.40
N MET A 325 -3.78 20.65 -10.41
CA MET A 325 -3.53 19.91 -11.66
C MET A 325 -4.76 19.91 -12.56
N THR A 326 -5.97 19.72 -12.02
CA THR A 326 -7.21 19.74 -12.81
C THR A 326 -7.39 21.10 -13.47
N ASP A 327 -7.21 22.19 -12.73
CA ASP A 327 -7.31 23.56 -13.25
C ASP A 327 -6.26 23.83 -14.34
N LEU A 328 -4.98 23.57 -14.05
CA LEU A 328 -3.88 23.73 -15.02
C LEU A 328 -4.04 22.84 -16.24
N SER A 329 -4.54 21.61 -16.08
CA SER A 329 -4.78 20.71 -17.21
C SER A 329 -5.90 21.21 -18.11
N THR A 330 -6.93 21.84 -17.53
CA THR A 330 -8.01 22.47 -18.31
C THR A 330 -7.48 23.65 -19.11
N GLU A 331 -6.65 24.50 -18.50
CA GLU A 331 -6.09 25.70 -19.13
C GLU A 331 -4.99 25.36 -20.16
N LEU A 332 -4.00 24.56 -19.78
CA LEU A 332 -2.84 24.26 -20.61
C LEU A 332 -3.19 23.33 -21.76
N ILE A 333 -3.96 22.26 -21.50
CA ILE A 333 -4.26 21.25 -22.52
C ILE A 333 -5.43 21.73 -23.39
N GLY A 334 -6.42 22.44 -22.82
CA GLY A 334 -7.56 23.00 -23.56
C GLY A 334 -7.17 24.03 -24.62
N ASN A 335 -6.06 24.74 -24.44
CA ASN A 335 -5.58 25.77 -25.36
C ASN A 335 -4.73 25.25 -26.54
N LEU A 336 -4.36 23.95 -26.57
CA LEU A 336 -3.66 23.38 -27.73
C LEU A 336 -4.66 22.92 -28.81
N PRO A 337 -4.48 23.26 -30.10
CA PRO A 337 -5.48 22.97 -31.13
C PRO A 337 -5.65 21.48 -31.44
N LEU A 338 -4.57 20.69 -31.45
CA LEU A 338 -4.63 19.24 -31.71
C LEU A 338 -4.78 18.42 -30.41
N ILE A 339 -3.98 18.77 -29.41
CA ILE A 339 -3.95 18.09 -28.11
C ILE A 339 -5.18 18.43 -27.28
N GLY A 340 -5.71 19.66 -27.36
CA GLY A 340 -6.96 20.07 -26.73
C GLY A 340 -8.18 19.41 -27.33
N LEU A 341 -8.16 19.08 -28.62
CA LEU A 341 -9.24 18.32 -29.27
C LEU A 341 -9.20 16.85 -28.84
N LEU A 342 -8.01 16.23 -28.80
CA LEU A 342 -7.80 14.89 -28.24
C LEU A 342 -8.14 14.82 -26.74
N SER A 343 -7.77 15.86 -26.00
CA SER A 343 -8.05 16.04 -24.58
C SER A 343 -9.54 16.13 -24.30
N LYS A 344 -10.26 16.95 -25.06
CA LYS A 344 -11.72 17.09 -24.96
C LYS A 344 -12.45 15.81 -25.36
N GLN A 345 -11.93 15.08 -26.35
CA GLN A 345 -12.45 13.78 -26.77
C GLN A 345 -12.17 12.67 -25.74
N LEU A 346 -11.06 12.75 -24.99
CA LEU A 346 -10.65 11.79 -23.97
C LEU A 346 -11.03 12.24 -22.53
N GLY A 347 -11.74 13.35 -22.38
CA GLY A 347 -12.15 13.91 -21.09
C GLY A 347 -11.01 14.44 -20.19
N ILE A 348 -9.82 14.68 -20.74
CA ILE A 348 -8.65 15.21 -20.02
C ILE A 348 -8.92 16.66 -19.61
N GLY A 349 -8.80 16.98 -18.32
CA GLY A 349 -9.20 18.27 -17.74
C GLY A 349 -10.29 18.16 -16.67
N SER A 350 -10.94 17.00 -16.58
CA SER A 350 -11.83 16.66 -15.45
C SER A 350 -11.02 16.14 -14.25
N VAL A 351 -11.57 16.31 -13.04
CA VAL A 351 -11.00 15.68 -11.83
C VAL A 351 -10.87 14.16 -12.01
N ALA A 352 -11.87 13.53 -12.64
CA ALA A 352 -11.85 12.12 -13.00
C ALA A 352 -10.60 11.74 -13.83
N SER A 353 -10.31 12.49 -14.90
CA SER A 353 -9.14 12.22 -15.74
C SER A 353 -7.81 12.43 -15.01
N THR A 354 -7.70 13.46 -14.17
CA THR A 354 -6.52 13.71 -13.34
C THR A 354 -6.28 12.54 -12.39
N LEU A 355 -7.32 12.07 -11.70
CA LEU A 355 -7.27 10.89 -10.86
C LEU A 355 -6.91 9.63 -11.67
N GLY A 356 -7.41 9.50 -12.90
CA GLY A 356 -7.12 8.39 -13.80
C GLY A 356 -5.63 8.26 -14.09
N ILE A 357 -4.98 9.39 -14.39
CA ILE A 357 -3.52 9.45 -14.59
C ILE A 357 -2.78 9.01 -13.31
N GLY A 358 -3.23 9.48 -12.14
CA GLY A 358 -2.64 9.07 -10.86
C GLY A 358 -2.73 7.57 -10.60
N HIS A 359 -3.87 6.95 -10.93
CA HIS A 359 -4.01 5.50 -10.84
C HIS A 359 -3.10 4.73 -11.80
N VAL A 360 -2.93 5.21 -13.04
CA VAL A 360 -1.97 4.62 -14.00
C VAL A 360 -0.55 4.67 -13.43
N LEU A 361 -0.12 5.82 -12.92
CA LEU A 361 1.21 5.98 -12.32
C LEU A 361 1.41 5.08 -11.10
N THR A 362 0.38 4.94 -10.27
CA THR A 362 0.40 4.08 -9.09
C THR A 362 0.50 2.60 -9.49
N ALA A 363 -0.32 2.15 -10.44
CA ALA A 363 -0.29 0.80 -10.97
C ALA A 363 1.08 0.49 -11.61
N LEU A 364 1.60 1.40 -12.43
CA LEU A 364 2.92 1.26 -13.05
C LEU A 364 4.02 1.11 -11.99
N THR A 365 3.95 1.91 -10.92
CA THR A 365 4.91 1.83 -9.81
C THR A 365 4.84 0.47 -9.10
N LEU A 366 3.65 -0.08 -8.90
CA LEU A 366 3.46 -1.42 -8.33
C LEU A 366 4.01 -2.51 -9.25
N LEU A 367 3.71 -2.45 -10.55
CA LEU A 367 4.16 -3.43 -11.55
C LEU A 367 5.69 -3.41 -11.73
N LEU A 368 6.30 -2.24 -11.90
CA LEU A 368 7.77 -2.10 -11.97
C LEU A 368 8.43 -2.46 -10.63
N GLY A 369 7.76 -2.18 -9.53
CA GLY A 369 8.20 -2.50 -8.18
C GLY A 369 7.98 -3.96 -7.78
N PHE A 370 7.27 -4.75 -8.58
CA PHE A 370 6.75 -6.08 -8.23
C PHE A 370 7.88 -7.03 -7.84
N SER A 371 8.87 -7.23 -8.73
CA SER A 371 10.06 -8.06 -8.46
C SER A 371 10.76 -7.69 -7.15
N LYS A 372 10.95 -6.39 -6.89
CA LYS A 372 11.58 -5.89 -5.66
C LYS A 372 10.73 -6.11 -4.41
N GLY A 373 9.40 -6.12 -4.55
CA GLY A 373 8.47 -6.42 -3.44
C GLY A 373 8.51 -7.88 -3.00
N LEU A 374 8.93 -8.78 -3.89
CA LEU A 374 9.05 -10.22 -3.64
C LEU A 374 10.40 -10.65 -3.07
N LYS A 375 11.45 -9.84 -3.22
CA LYS A 375 12.81 -10.18 -2.74
C LYS A 375 12.86 -10.25 -1.21
N ARG A 376 13.53 -11.29 -0.70
CA ARG A 376 13.78 -11.47 0.75
C ARG A 376 14.52 -10.24 1.31
N PRO A 377 14.14 -9.73 2.50
CA PRO A 377 15.06 -8.87 3.23
C PRO A 377 16.26 -9.74 3.59
N THR A 378 17.42 -9.43 3.03
CA THR A 378 18.69 -10.05 3.40
C THR A 378 18.94 -9.72 4.87
N ASN A 379 18.52 -10.62 5.77
CA ASN A 379 18.95 -10.58 7.15
C ASN A 379 20.48 -10.69 7.11
N LYS A 380 21.17 -9.60 7.45
CA LYS A 380 22.61 -9.58 7.74
C LYS A 380 22.91 -10.36 9.02
N ILE A 381 22.44 -11.60 9.13
CA ILE A 381 22.68 -12.50 10.26
C ILE A 381 23.73 -13.57 9.87
N GLY A 382 23.97 -13.79 8.58
CA GLY A 382 25.03 -14.69 8.10
C GLY A 382 26.47 -14.19 8.33
N ARG A 383 26.67 -12.93 8.75
CA ARG A 383 28.00 -12.38 9.03
C ARG A 383 28.49 -12.66 10.46
N SER A 384 27.60 -13.10 11.35
CA SER A 384 27.97 -13.44 12.73
C SER A 384 28.34 -14.90 12.91
N VAL A 385 27.91 -15.81 12.02
CA VAL A 385 28.26 -17.23 12.11
C VAL A 385 29.55 -17.51 11.33
N ALA A 386 29.72 -16.90 10.15
CA ALA A 386 30.99 -16.96 9.42
C ALA A 386 32.16 -16.31 10.19
N SER A 387 31.91 -15.30 11.04
CA SER A 387 32.96 -14.76 11.91
C SER A 387 33.26 -15.64 13.13
N LEU A 388 32.34 -16.52 13.53
CA LEU A 388 32.56 -17.46 14.65
C LEU A 388 33.28 -18.74 14.19
N GLU A 389 33.09 -19.15 12.93
CA GLU A 389 33.88 -20.24 12.32
C GLU A 389 35.34 -19.79 12.04
N ASP A 390 35.55 -18.56 11.57
CA ASP A 390 36.90 -17.98 11.40
C ASP A 390 37.63 -17.81 12.76
N ASP A 391 36.93 -17.47 13.84
CA ASP A 391 37.51 -17.33 15.18
C ASP A 391 37.88 -18.68 15.83
N LEU A 392 37.16 -19.76 15.49
CA LEU A 392 37.45 -21.13 15.98
C LEU A 392 38.61 -21.79 15.22
N GLU A 393 38.81 -21.48 13.93
CA GLU A 393 39.98 -21.95 13.17
C GLU A 393 41.25 -21.14 13.50
N SER A 394 41.12 -19.85 13.80
CA SER A 394 42.23 -18.97 14.22
C SER A 394 42.83 -19.38 15.60
N SER A 395 42.01 -19.94 16.51
CA SER A 395 42.48 -20.32 17.86
C SER A 395 43.27 -21.64 17.92
N LYS A 396 43.35 -22.43 16.85
CA LYS A 396 44.12 -23.69 16.82
C LYS A 396 45.56 -23.54 16.32
N GLY A 397 45.98 -22.30 16.04
CA GLY A 397 47.15 -22.03 15.23
C GLY A 397 48.35 -21.32 15.87
N GLU A 398 48.53 -21.20 17.20
CA GLU A 398 49.83 -20.69 17.71
C GLU A 398 50.24 -21.12 19.14
N LYS A 399 51.07 -22.17 19.16
CA LYS A 399 52.16 -22.60 20.07
C LYS A 399 52.27 -22.00 21.48
N ILE A 400 52.28 -22.90 22.48
CA ILE A 400 53.20 -22.84 23.63
C ILE A 400 54.12 -24.07 23.56
N ASN A 401 55.43 -23.82 23.55
CA ASN A 401 56.48 -24.84 23.70
C ASN A 401 57.20 -24.58 25.03
N SER A 402 57.18 -25.55 25.95
CA SER A 402 58.10 -25.63 27.09
C SER A 402 57.89 -26.94 27.86
N GLY A 403 58.75 -27.93 27.60
CA GLY A 403 59.44 -28.76 28.60
C GLY A 403 58.66 -29.62 29.61
N ASN A 404 58.82 -30.93 29.45
CA ASN A 404 58.95 -31.98 30.48
C ASN A 404 57.78 -32.22 31.45
N ASP A 405 57.09 -33.36 31.31
CA ASP A 405 57.24 -34.52 32.21
C ASP A 405 56.24 -35.63 31.81
N ASN A 406 56.66 -36.88 32.06
CA ASN A 406 55.98 -38.15 31.80
C ASN A 406 54.55 -38.21 32.35
N LEU A 407 53.66 -38.97 31.68
CA LEU A 407 52.95 -40.13 32.25
C LEU A 407 51.94 -40.76 31.27
N GLU A 408 52.00 -42.09 31.22
CA GLU A 408 51.10 -43.04 30.56
C GLU A 408 49.69 -43.08 31.20
N LEU A 409 48.68 -43.43 30.40
CA LEU A 409 47.52 -44.33 30.68
C LEU A 409 46.50 -44.13 29.53
N SER A 410 46.42 -44.98 28.51
CA SER A 410 45.77 -46.32 28.45
C SER A 410 44.25 -46.32 28.70
N GLU A 411 43.56 -46.97 27.76
CA GLU A 411 42.24 -47.66 27.87
C GLU A 411 41.02 -46.80 28.21
N ILE A 412 39.93 -46.87 27.44
CA ILE A 412 38.92 -47.95 27.42
C ILE A 412 38.21 -47.88 26.04
N ILE A 413 38.34 -48.84 25.10
CA ILE A 413 37.58 -50.12 24.94
C ILE A 413 36.06 -49.84 24.86
N SER A 414 35.44 -49.67 23.68
CA SER A 414 34.96 -50.67 22.68
C SER A 414 33.62 -51.35 23.00
N ASN A 415 32.85 -51.59 21.92
CA ASN A 415 31.80 -52.60 21.71
C ASN A 415 30.42 -52.33 22.36
N GLU A 416 29.27 -52.71 21.78
CA GLU A 416 28.95 -53.73 20.76
C GLU A 416 27.52 -53.51 20.20
N GLU A 417 27.31 -53.96 18.96
CA GLU A 417 26.17 -54.71 18.37
C GLU A 417 24.72 -54.49 18.90
N GLY A 418 23.66 -54.38 18.09
CA GLY A 418 23.31 -55.12 16.88
C GLY A 418 21.97 -55.84 17.14
N HIS A 419 20.93 -55.59 16.32
CA HIS A 419 19.84 -56.54 16.09
C HIS A 419 19.00 -56.14 14.86
N GLU A 420 19.11 -56.98 13.82
CA GLU A 420 18.10 -57.29 12.79
C GLU A 420 16.89 -57.98 13.48
N ASP A 421 15.68 -58.18 12.97
CA ASP A 421 15.00 -58.15 11.68
C ASP A 421 13.49 -58.31 12.03
N GLU A 422 12.55 -57.82 11.23
CA GLU A 422 11.24 -58.49 10.99
C GLU A 422 10.38 -57.62 10.05
N GLY A 423 9.95 -58.24 8.96
CA GLY A 423 9.27 -57.59 7.85
C GLY A 423 7.74 -57.71 7.83
N ILE A 424 7.20 -57.01 6.83
CA ILE A 424 5.98 -57.28 6.04
C ILE A 424 4.63 -57.16 6.76
N GLU A 425 3.82 -56.16 6.39
CA GLU A 425 2.52 -56.45 5.74
C GLU A 425 1.97 -55.24 4.97
N LEU A 426 1.74 -55.47 3.67
CA LEU A 426 0.88 -54.72 2.77
C LEU A 426 -0.58 -54.98 3.16
N LEU A 427 -1.41 -53.94 3.22
CA LEU A 427 -2.86 -54.09 3.05
C LEU A 427 -3.37 -53.01 2.10
N GLU A 428 -3.60 -53.48 0.87
CA GLU A 428 -4.60 -52.98 -0.07
C GLU A 428 -5.97 -53.01 0.61
N ILE A 429 -6.74 -51.93 0.47
CA ILE A 429 -8.21 -52.00 0.52
C ILE A 429 -8.72 -51.15 -0.64
N GLU A 430 -9.17 -51.86 -1.66
CA GLU A 430 -9.98 -51.39 -2.77
C GLU A 430 -11.44 -51.77 -2.46
N ASP A 431 -12.35 -50.93 -2.97
CA ASP A 431 -13.79 -51.12 -3.19
C ASP A 431 -14.76 -51.24 -2.01
N GLU A 432 -15.67 -50.25 -1.89
CA GLU A 432 -17.10 -50.53 -2.11
C GLU A 432 -17.86 -49.28 -2.59
N ILE A 433 -18.62 -49.50 -3.66
CA ILE A 433 -19.53 -48.59 -4.35
C ILE A 433 -20.87 -48.61 -3.62
N GLU A 434 -21.50 -47.46 -3.38
CA GLU A 434 -22.95 -47.41 -3.20
C GLU A 434 -23.57 -46.35 -4.12
N LEU A 435 -24.24 -46.90 -5.15
CA LEU A 435 -25.14 -46.25 -6.09
C LEU A 435 -26.41 -45.83 -5.35
N ILE A 436 -26.88 -44.60 -5.61
CA ILE A 436 -28.30 -44.26 -5.47
C ILE A 436 -28.71 -43.59 -6.79
N GLU A 437 -29.33 -44.40 -7.64
CA GLU A 437 -30.22 -43.99 -8.73
C GLU A 437 -31.68 -44.28 -8.30
N GLU A 438 -32.60 -43.70 -9.08
CA GLU A 438 -34.07 -43.81 -9.07
C GLU A 438 -34.82 -42.88 -8.09
N GLU A 439 -35.90 -42.18 -8.46
CA GLU A 439 -36.64 -42.03 -9.73
C GLU A 439 -37.60 -40.83 -9.56
N ASP A 440 -37.94 -40.20 -10.69
CA ASP A 440 -39.23 -39.59 -11.06
C ASP A 440 -40.01 -38.65 -10.13
N GLU A 441 -40.26 -37.42 -10.61
CA GLU A 441 -41.62 -37.04 -11.03
C GLU A 441 -41.63 -35.81 -11.93
N VAL A 442 -42.14 -36.02 -13.15
CA VAL A 442 -42.58 -35.01 -14.10
C VAL A 442 -43.99 -34.59 -13.69
N GLU A 443 -44.25 -33.30 -13.49
CA GLU A 443 -45.61 -32.78 -13.63
C GLU A 443 -45.60 -31.45 -14.42
N LEU A 444 -46.00 -31.59 -15.69
CA LEU A 444 -46.51 -30.53 -16.55
C LEU A 444 -47.93 -30.20 -16.10
N ILE A 445 -48.21 -28.96 -15.72
CA ILE A 445 -49.56 -28.40 -15.82
C ILE A 445 -49.47 -27.01 -16.44
N ASP A 446 -49.94 -26.98 -17.69
CA ASP A 446 -50.47 -25.84 -18.43
C ASP A 446 -51.81 -25.46 -17.79
N GLU A 447 -52.11 -24.17 -17.56
CA GLU A 447 -53.44 -23.56 -17.80
C GLU A 447 -53.54 -22.08 -17.32
N SER A 448 -54.11 -21.28 -18.23
CA SER A 448 -54.71 -19.93 -18.14
C SER A 448 -53.85 -18.67 -18.25
#